data_AF-A0A2K3ZAT8-F1
#
_entry.id   AF-A0A2K3ZAT8-F1
#
_cell.length_a   1.000
_cell.length_b   1.000
_cell.length_c   1.000
_cell.angle_alpha   90.00
_cell.angle_beta   90.00
_cell.angle_gamma   90.00
#
_symmetry.space_group_name_H-M   'P 1'
#
loop_
_entity.id
_entity.type
_entity.pdbx_description
1 polymer ?
#
loop_
_entity_poly.entity_id
_entity_poly.type
_entity_poly.pdbx_seq_one_letter_code
_entity_poly.pdbx_strand_id
1 'polypeptide(L)'
;MGKIVDSLMDALNSIIGFIPNLISAIILLLVAWIIATIVKKIIVKGLGALGFEEWLQKKGLVDRQKGKSDSEGLIKTFGKLAYFLIFLLFLPAVFDALKMESVSNPIRSMMQSVLNFAPRILVAVIILVIGLFIAKMLGTLVKNLLQSLNVSRFNHYINFGNDKNSIDLPVAVGWVITTIIGLFFFVQALNTVNLTVLNKIGAAIIGYLPLVVSAGIILALGLIGGNLLAKFIRKSTGNNTLAEVVKFLLIIVAVFMTLDQLNFAQSIVNVAFLLILGAIAVAFAIAFGIGGKSFAEKQLQKLSNKIEKESDSNHNQF
;
A
#
# COMPACT_ATOMS: atom_id res chain seq x y z
N MET A 1 -14.03 -74.50 5.55
CA MET A 1 -13.75 -74.04 4.18
C MET A 1 -14.85 -73.12 3.63
N GLY A 2 -16.14 -73.31 3.96
CA GLY A 2 -17.25 -72.45 3.49
C GLY A 2 -17.03 -70.94 3.64
N LYS A 3 -16.74 -70.43 4.84
CA LYS A 3 -16.53 -68.98 5.09
C LYS A 3 -15.46 -68.32 4.21
N ILE A 4 -14.41 -69.04 3.83
CA ILE A 4 -13.35 -68.52 2.95
C ILE A 4 -13.85 -68.46 1.52
N VAL A 5 -14.57 -69.50 1.06
CA VAL A 5 -15.19 -69.55 -0.26
C VAL A 5 -16.28 -68.46 -0.38
N ASP A 6 -17.09 -68.27 0.67
CA ASP A 6 -18.12 -67.23 0.73
C ASP A 6 -17.49 -65.83 0.65
N SER A 7 -16.42 -65.58 1.43
CA SER A 7 -15.68 -64.30 1.37
C SER A 7 -15.03 -64.04 0.01
N LEU A 8 -14.53 -65.10 -0.65
CA LEU A 8 -13.97 -65.00 -2.00
C LEU A 8 -15.05 -64.74 -3.05
N MET A 9 -16.21 -65.38 -2.93
CA MET A 9 -17.36 -65.15 -3.81
C MET A 9 -17.93 -63.73 -3.61
N ASP A 10 -17.99 -63.22 -2.38
CA ASP A 10 -18.41 -61.84 -2.08
C ASP A 10 -17.41 -60.81 -2.63
N ALA A 11 -16.11 -61.07 -2.51
CA ALA A 11 -15.07 -60.24 -3.10
C ALA A 11 -15.16 -60.24 -4.65
N LEU A 12 -15.38 -61.41 -5.26
CA LEU A 12 -15.54 -61.56 -6.71
C LEU A 12 -16.79 -60.83 -7.20
N ASN A 13 -17.92 -60.98 -6.50
CA ASN A 13 -19.17 -60.26 -6.79
C ASN A 13 -18.99 -58.74 -6.69
N SER A 14 -18.20 -58.27 -5.72
CA SER A 14 -17.85 -56.85 -5.57
C SER A 14 -17.00 -56.33 -6.75
N ILE A 15 -16.05 -57.13 -7.24
CA ILE A 15 -15.22 -56.78 -8.41
C ILE A 15 -16.07 -56.76 -9.69
N ILE A 16 -16.94 -57.75 -9.91
CA ILE A 16 -17.84 -57.77 -11.07
C ILE A 16 -18.81 -56.59 -11.01
N GLY A 17 -19.37 -56.27 -9.84
CA GLY A 17 -20.25 -55.12 -9.63
C GLY A 17 -19.56 -53.76 -9.84
N PHE A 18 -18.23 -53.71 -9.86
CA PHE A 18 -17.44 -52.51 -10.15
C PHE A 18 -17.27 -52.26 -11.66
N ILE A 19 -17.38 -53.29 -12.52
CA ILE A 19 -17.19 -53.15 -13.98
C ILE A 19 -18.16 -52.13 -14.61
N PRO A 20 -19.49 -52.17 -14.34
CA PRO A 20 -20.43 -51.18 -14.90
C PRO A 20 -20.15 -49.75 -14.42
N ASN A 21 -19.74 -49.60 -13.15
CA ASN A 21 -19.38 -48.32 -12.55
C ASN A 21 -18.11 -47.75 -13.19
N LEU A 22 -17.13 -48.60 -13.47
CA LEU A 22 -15.90 -48.23 -14.16
C LEU A 22 -16.17 -47.73 -15.58
N ILE A 23 -17.05 -48.40 -16.34
CA ILE A 23 -17.46 -47.95 -17.67
C ILE A 23 -18.12 -46.57 -17.58
N SER A 24 -19.03 -46.37 -16.63
CA SER A 24 -19.70 -45.09 -16.41
C SER A 24 -18.70 -43.96 -16.11
N ALA A 25 -17.72 -44.23 -15.26
CA ALA A 25 -16.64 -43.30 -14.93
C ALA A 25 -15.74 -42.97 -16.14
N ILE A 26 -15.41 -43.96 -16.98
CA ILE A 26 -14.65 -43.75 -18.22
C ILE A 26 -15.41 -42.85 -19.19
N ILE A 27 -16.71 -43.09 -19.36
CA ILE A 27 -17.56 -42.24 -20.21
C ILE A 27 -17.55 -40.79 -19.70
N LEU A 28 -17.69 -40.58 -18.39
CA LEU A 28 -17.62 -39.24 -17.79
C LEU A 28 -16.27 -38.57 -18.01
N LEU A 29 -15.15 -39.31 -17.92
CA LEU A 29 -13.81 -38.79 -18.21
C LEU A 29 -13.65 -38.37 -19.67
N LEU A 30 -14.20 -39.14 -20.61
CA LEU A 30 -14.21 -38.79 -22.02
C LEU A 30 -15.00 -37.49 -22.27
N VAL A 31 -16.18 -37.37 -21.66
CA VAL A 31 -17.00 -36.15 -21.73
C VAL A 31 -16.25 -34.95 -21.14
N ALA A 32 -15.64 -35.12 -19.98
CA ALA A 32 -14.84 -34.09 -19.32
C ALA A 32 -13.69 -33.60 -20.22
N TRP A 33 -12.97 -34.53 -20.85
CA TRP A 33 -11.87 -34.24 -21.76
C TRP A 33 -12.31 -33.39 -22.96
N ILE A 34 -13.45 -33.74 -23.57
CA ILE A 34 -14.03 -33.00 -24.71
C ILE A 34 -14.40 -31.58 -24.27
N ILE A 35 -15.16 -31.43 -23.19
CA ILE A 35 -15.64 -30.13 -22.70
C ILE A 35 -14.45 -29.25 -22.29
N ALA A 36 -13.49 -29.79 -21.54
CA ALA A 36 -12.30 -29.06 -21.12
C ALA A 36 -11.50 -28.53 -22.33
N THR A 37 -11.37 -29.34 -23.38
CA THR A 37 -10.69 -28.94 -24.62
C THR A 37 -11.43 -27.82 -25.35
N ILE A 38 -12.77 -27.87 -25.40
CA ILE A 38 -13.59 -26.81 -25.99
C ILE A 38 -13.41 -25.51 -25.22
N VAL A 39 -13.56 -25.53 -23.90
CA VAL A 39 -13.46 -24.31 -23.09
C VAL A 39 -12.05 -23.72 -23.11
N LYS A 40 -11.00 -24.54 -23.10
CA LYS A 40 -9.62 -24.07 -23.32
C LYS A 40 -9.50 -23.26 -24.60
N LYS A 41 -10.07 -23.76 -25.72
CA LYS A 41 -10.05 -23.05 -27.00
C LYS A 41 -10.83 -21.74 -26.93
N ILE A 42 -11.99 -21.73 -26.27
CA ILE A 42 -12.80 -20.52 -26.07
C ILE A 42 -12.02 -19.47 -25.29
N ILE A 43 -11.38 -19.85 -24.18
CA ILE A 43 -10.64 -18.92 -23.32
C ILE A 43 -9.42 -18.35 -24.05
N VAL A 44 -8.64 -19.19 -24.73
CA VAL A 44 -7.46 -18.73 -25.48
C VAL A 44 -7.87 -17.76 -26.59
N LYS A 45 -8.91 -18.09 -27.37
CA LYS A 45 -9.41 -17.19 -28.42
C LYS A 45 -10.03 -15.92 -27.85
N GLY A 46 -10.80 -16.03 -26.75
CA GLY A 46 -11.47 -14.91 -26.11
C GLY A 46 -10.50 -13.91 -25.51
N LEU A 47 -9.50 -14.37 -24.75
CA LEU A 47 -8.47 -13.48 -24.18
C LEU A 47 -7.63 -12.82 -25.27
N GLY A 48 -7.34 -13.52 -26.37
CA GLY A 48 -6.70 -12.93 -27.54
C GLY A 48 -7.56 -11.84 -28.19
N ALA A 49 -8.87 -12.10 -28.37
CA ALA A 49 -9.81 -11.14 -28.96
C ALA A 49 -10.04 -9.89 -28.09
N LEU A 50 -9.91 -10.01 -26.76
CA LEU A 50 -10.06 -8.90 -25.82
C LEU A 50 -8.81 -7.99 -25.72
N GLY A 51 -7.78 -8.24 -26.53
CA GLY A 51 -6.56 -7.43 -26.53
C GLY A 51 -5.74 -7.57 -25.24
N PHE A 52 -5.85 -8.70 -24.53
CA PHE A 52 -5.10 -8.94 -23.29
C PHE A 52 -3.58 -8.85 -23.51
N GLU A 53 -3.12 -9.22 -24.71
CA GLU A 53 -1.74 -9.08 -25.14
C GLU A 53 -1.25 -7.62 -25.09
N GLU A 54 -2.05 -6.69 -25.61
CA GLU A 54 -1.73 -5.25 -25.65
C GLU A 54 -1.71 -4.66 -24.25
N TRP A 55 -2.64 -5.09 -23.40
CA TRP A 55 -2.70 -4.67 -22.00
C TRP A 55 -1.45 -5.11 -21.21
N LEU A 56 -1.02 -6.36 -21.40
CA LEU A 56 0.18 -6.91 -20.75
C LEU A 56 1.46 -6.19 -21.19
N GLN A 57 1.61 -5.95 -22.50
CA GLN A 57 2.75 -5.21 -23.05
C GLN A 57 2.78 -3.75 -22.56
N LYS A 58 1.62 -3.09 -22.52
CA LYS A 58 1.50 -1.70 -22.02
C LYS A 58 1.86 -1.58 -20.54
N LYS A 59 1.64 -2.63 -19.76
CA LYS A 59 1.97 -2.71 -18.33
C LYS A 59 3.41 -3.14 -18.06
N GLY A 60 4.19 -3.50 -19.08
CA GLY A 60 5.59 -3.95 -18.91
C GLY A 60 5.72 -5.30 -18.23
N LEU A 61 4.64 -6.10 -18.20
CA LEU A 61 4.63 -7.43 -17.59
C LEU A 61 5.24 -8.51 -18.50
N VAL A 62 5.58 -8.13 -19.72
CA VAL A 62 6.17 -8.98 -20.75
C VAL A 62 7.17 -8.17 -21.55
N ASP A 63 8.31 -8.79 -21.85
CA ASP A 63 9.43 -8.14 -22.50
C ASP A 63 9.04 -7.66 -23.90
N ARG A 64 9.35 -6.41 -24.24
CA ARG A 64 8.93 -5.78 -25.51
C ARG A 64 9.53 -6.47 -26.74
N GLN A 65 10.67 -7.16 -26.57
CA GLN A 65 11.35 -7.88 -27.66
C GLN A 65 10.82 -9.32 -27.85
N LYS A 66 10.23 -9.95 -26.82
CA LYS A 66 9.61 -11.30 -26.89
C LYS A 66 8.09 -11.27 -26.75
N GLY A 67 7.49 -10.08 -26.69
CA GLY A 67 6.17 -9.81 -26.13
C GLY A 67 4.97 -10.50 -26.79
N LYS A 68 5.07 -11.00 -28.02
CA LYS A 68 4.03 -11.87 -28.60
C LYS A 68 4.12 -13.30 -28.08
N SER A 69 5.32 -13.87 -28.00
CA SER A 69 5.54 -15.25 -27.54
C SER A 69 5.19 -15.43 -26.07
N ASP A 70 5.56 -14.47 -25.22
CA ASP A 70 5.32 -14.58 -23.78
C ASP A 70 3.86 -14.29 -23.39
N SER A 71 3.21 -13.33 -24.05
CA SER A 71 1.77 -13.08 -23.86
C SER A 71 0.93 -14.27 -24.30
N GLU A 72 1.25 -14.85 -25.46
CA GLU A 72 0.61 -16.07 -25.95
C GLU A 72 0.87 -17.25 -24.99
N GLY A 73 2.06 -17.33 -24.40
CA GLY A 73 2.41 -18.28 -23.35
C GLY A 73 1.53 -18.16 -22.10
N LEU A 74 1.30 -16.93 -21.61
CA LEU A 74 0.42 -16.66 -20.48
C LEU A 74 -1.04 -17.01 -20.79
N ILE A 75 -1.55 -16.58 -21.95
CA ILE A 75 -2.91 -16.90 -22.39
C ILE A 75 -3.11 -18.41 -22.52
N LYS A 76 -2.14 -19.12 -23.12
CA LYS A 76 -2.14 -20.59 -23.18
C LYS A 76 -2.12 -21.21 -21.79
N THR A 77 -1.42 -20.60 -20.82
CA THR A 77 -1.39 -21.06 -19.43
C THR A 77 -2.74 -20.91 -18.76
N PHE A 78 -3.41 -19.76 -18.90
CA PHE A 78 -4.80 -19.58 -18.45
C PHE A 78 -5.76 -20.58 -19.10
N GLY A 79 -5.61 -20.85 -20.40
CA GLY A 79 -6.38 -21.90 -21.08
C GLY A 79 -6.10 -23.30 -20.54
N LYS A 80 -4.85 -23.63 -20.21
CA LYS A 80 -4.49 -24.91 -19.56
C LYS A 80 -5.04 -25.01 -18.13
N LEU A 81 -4.99 -23.93 -17.37
CA LEU A 81 -5.58 -23.87 -16.03
C LEU A 81 -7.09 -24.10 -16.09
N ALA A 82 -7.78 -23.47 -17.03
CA ALA A 82 -9.21 -23.67 -17.23
C ALA A 82 -9.55 -25.10 -17.68
N TYR A 83 -8.72 -25.70 -18.55
CA TYR A 83 -8.83 -27.11 -18.90
C TYR A 83 -8.76 -28.00 -17.66
N PHE A 84 -7.75 -27.80 -16.80
CA PHE A 84 -7.59 -28.56 -15.57
C PHE A 84 -8.74 -28.32 -14.59
N LEU A 85 -9.20 -27.07 -14.48
CA LEU A 85 -10.32 -26.70 -13.62
C LEU A 85 -11.61 -27.40 -14.07
N ILE A 86 -11.88 -27.49 -15.38
CA ILE A 86 -13.02 -28.26 -15.87
C ILE A 86 -12.86 -29.74 -15.57
N PHE A 87 -11.67 -30.30 -15.79
CA PHE A 87 -11.44 -31.70 -15.42
C PHE A 87 -11.72 -31.93 -13.92
N LEU A 88 -11.29 -31.00 -13.07
CA LEU A 88 -11.58 -31.00 -11.63
C LEU A 88 -13.08 -30.89 -11.32
N LEU A 89 -13.86 -30.14 -12.12
CA LEU A 89 -15.32 -30.05 -11.99
C LEU A 89 -16.03 -31.39 -12.27
N PHE A 90 -15.48 -32.21 -13.16
CA PHE A 90 -16.03 -33.54 -13.47
C PHE A 90 -15.57 -34.61 -12.49
N LEU A 91 -14.50 -34.36 -11.74
CA LEU A 91 -13.89 -35.33 -10.84
C LEU A 91 -14.85 -35.87 -9.76
N PRO A 92 -15.72 -35.07 -9.10
CA PRO A 92 -16.74 -35.60 -8.21
C PRO A 92 -17.68 -36.58 -8.89
N ALA A 93 -18.14 -36.28 -10.11
CA ALA A 93 -19.06 -37.15 -10.85
C ALA A 93 -18.39 -38.48 -11.24
N VAL A 94 -17.09 -38.45 -11.57
CA VAL A 94 -16.31 -39.66 -11.83
C VAL A 94 -16.23 -40.53 -10.58
N PHE A 95 -15.94 -39.94 -9.42
CA PHE A 95 -15.91 -40.66 -8.15
C PHE A 95 -17.29 -41.15 -7.69
N ASP A 96 -18.35 -40.38 -7.93
CA ASP A 96 -19.74 -40.79 -7.69
C ASP A 96 -20.09 -42.02 -8.53
N ALA A 97 -19.71 -42.03 -9.82
CA ALA A 97 -19.90 -43.18 -10.70
C ALA A 97 -19.14 -44.43 -10.21
N LEU A 98 -17.99 -44.25 -9.54
CA LEU A 98 -17.22 -45.32 -8.90
C LEU A 98 -17.74 -45.69 -7.49
N LYS A 99 -18.85 -45.09 -7.02
CA LYS A 99 -19.41 -45.24 -5.67
C LYS A 99 -18.46 -44.79 -4.54
N MET A 100 -17.58 -43.84 -4.82
CA MET A 100 -16.61 -43.29 -3.88
C MET A 100 -17.12 -41.99 -3.24
N GLU A 101 -18.31 -42.02 -2.64
CA GLU A 101 -18.98 -40.82 -2.08
C GLU A 101 -18.15 -40.10 -1.01
N SER A 102 -17.43 -40.87 -0.17
CA SER A 102 -16.53 -40.31 0.86
C SER A 102 -15.42 -39.44 0.27
N VAL A 103 -15.05 -39.68 -0.99
CA VAL A 103 -14.01 -38.92 -1.71
C VAL A 103 -14.63 -37.82 -2.56
N SER A 104 -15.77 -38.08 -3.22
CA SER A 104 -16.43 -37.10 -4.08
C SER A 104 -17.01 -35.92 -3.29
N ASN A 105 -17.52 -36.15 -2.07
CA ASN A 105 -18.16 -35.11 -1.26
C ASN A 105 -17.22 -33.94 -0.90
N PRO A 106 -16.01 -34.16 -0.32
CA PRO A 106 -15.05 -33.08 -0.09
C PRO A 106 -14.67 -32.33 -1.37
N ILE A 107 -14.44 -33.05 -2.48
CA ILE A 107 -14.06 -32.46 -3.77
C ILE A 107 -15.22 -31.61 -4.32
N ARG A 108 -16.47 -32.07 -4.19
CA ARG A 108 -17.68 -31.34 -4.57
C ARG A 108 -17.83 -30.04 -3.78
N SER A 109 -17.55 -30.06 -2.48
CA SER A 109 -17.56 -28.85 -1.64
C SER A 109 -16.47 -27.84 -2.04
N MET A 110 -15.27 -28.33 -2.37
CA MET A 110 -14.21 -27.48 -2.92
C MET A 110 -14.60 -26.90 -4.28
N MET A 111 -15.17 -27.72 -5.17
CA MET A 111 -15.67 -27.30 -6.47
C MET A 111 -16.76 -26.22 -6.34
N GLN A 112 -17.74 -26.41 -5.45
CA GLN A 112 -18.77 -25.40 -5.19
C GLN A 112 -18.15 -24.08 -4.72
N SER A 113 -17.14 -24.14 -3.85
CA SER A 113 -16.39 -22.96 -3.44
C SER A 113 -15.74 -22.27 -4.64
N VAL A 114 -15.08 -23.02 -5.54
CA VAL A 114 -14.50 -22.51 -6.80
C VAL A 114 -15.54 -21.86 -7.71
N LEU A 115 -16.68 -22.52 -7.92
CA LEU A 115 -17.77 -22.00 -8.75
C LEU A 115 -18.37 -20.72 -8.17
N ASN A 116 -18.46 -20.62 -6.84
CA ASN A 116 -18.93 -19.41 -6.16
C ASN A 116 -17.95 -18.22 -6.29
N PHE A 117 -16.67 -18.47 -6.58
CA PHE A 117 -15.72 -17.39 -6.88
C PHE A 117 -15.93 -16.80 -8.28
N ALA A 118 -16.37 -17.58 -9.26
CA ALA A 118 -16.54 -17.10 -10.64
C ALA A 118 -17.43 -15.83 -10.76
N PRO A 119 -18.66 -15.78 -10.23
CA PRO A 119 -19.49 -14.58 -10.29
C PRO A 119 -18.88 -13.42 -9.47
N ARG A 120 -18.23 -13.72 -8.34
CA ARG A 120 -17.60 -12.69 -7.50
C ARG A 120 -16.40 -12.03 -8.17
N ILE A 121 -15.62 -12.79 -8.93
CA ILE A 121 -14.50 -12.25 -9.71
C ILE A 121 -15.01 -11.28 -10.77
N LEU A 122 -16.13 -11.59 -11.45
CA LEU A 122 -16.73 -10.66 -12.41
C LEU A 122 -17.10 -9.32 -11.75
N VAL A 123 -17.78 -9.37 -10.61
CA VAL A 123 -18.15 -8.15 -9.85
C VAL A 123 -16.90 -7.40 -9.39
N ALA A 124 -15.88 -8.10 -8.88
CA ALA A 124 -14.61 -7.50 -8.46
C ALA A 124 -13.89 -6.79 -9.61
N VAL A 125 -13.88 -7.37 -10.82
CA VAL A 125 -13.31 -6.75 -12.02
C VAL A 125 -14.07 -5.47 -12.38
N ILE A 126 -15.41 -5.50 -12.34
CA ILE A 126 -16.24 -4.32 -12.59
C ILE A 126 -15.91 -3.21 -11.58
N ILE A 127 -15.87 -3.54 -10.29
CA ILE A 127 -15.51 -2.60 -9.21
C ILE A 127 -14.12 -2.02 -9.45
N LEU A 128 -13.14 -2.84 -9.84
CA LEU A 128 -11.78 -2.38 -10.07
C LEU A 128 -11.69 -1.43 -11.28
N VAL A 129 -12.35 -1.76 -12.39
CA VAL A 129 -12.35 -0.92 -13.60
C VAL A 129 -12.98 0.44 -13.32
N ILE A 130 -14.18 0.45 -12.72
CA ILE A 130 -14.88 1.68 -12.33
C ILE A 130 -14.05 2.46 -11.31
N GLY A 131 -13.48 1.76 -10.33
CA GLY A 131 -12.67 2.34 -9.28
C GLY A 131 -11.41 3.03 -9.77
N LEU A 132 -10.68 2.41 -10.70
CA LEU A 132 -9.50 3.01 -11.33
C LEU A 132 -9.86 4.23 -12.19
N PHE A 133 -11.03 4.19 -12.85
CA PHE A 133 -11.54 5.35 -13.58
C PHE A 133 -11.83 6.51 -12.62
N ILE A 134 -12.55 6.26 -11.52
CA ILE A 134 -12.85 7.26 -10.48
C ILE A 134 -11.56 7.81 -9.85
N ALA A 135 -10.60 6.93 -9.51
CA ALA A 135 -9.33 7.32 -8.93
C ALA A 135 -8.57 8.31 -9.82
N LYS A 136 -8.48 8.01 -11.13
CA LYS A 136 -7.82 8.88 -12.11
C LYS A 136 -8.57 10.21 -12.28
N MET A 137 -9.90 10.17 -12.32
CA MET A 137 -10.73 11.36 -12.43
C MET A 137 -10.50 12.28 -11.23
N LEU A 138 -10.62 11.76 -10.01
CA LEU A 138 -10.44 12.53 -8.78
C LEU A 138 -9.01 13.07 -8.63
N GLY A 139 -7.99 12.26 -8.93
CA GLY A 139 -6.59 12.74 -8.89
C GLY A 139 -6.32 13.85 -9.90
N THR A 140 -6.91 13.78 -11.09
CA THR A 140 -6.79 14.83 -12.11
C THR A 140 -7.54 16.09 -11.69
N LEU A 141 -8.74 15.95 -11.13
CA LEU A 141 -9.50 17.08 -10.58
C LEU A 141 -8.71 17.80 -9.49
N VAL A 142 -8.17 17.07 -8.51
CA VAL A 142 -7.39 17.70 -7.43
C VAL A 142 -6.12 18.34 -7.96
N LYS A 143 -5.39 17.69 -8.88
CA LYS A 143 -4.24 18.31 -9.55
C LYS A 143 -4.63 19.65 -10.19
N ASN A 144 -5.69 19.68 -10.99
CA ASN A 144 -6.11 20.87 -11.72
C ASN A 144 -6.58 21.98 -10.77
N LEU A 145 -7.27 21.63 -9.68
CA LEU A 145 -7.67 22.59 -8.65
C LEU A 145 -6.46 23.20 -7.95
N LEU A 146 -5.46 22.38 -7.56
CA LEU A 146 -4.23 22.87 -6.93
C LEU A 146 -3.41 23.74 -7.89
N GLN A 147 -3.36 23.40 -9.18
CA GLN A 147 -2.73 24.25 -10.19
C GLN A 147 -3.47 25.59 -10.35
N SER A 148 -4.81 25.57 -10.37
CA SER A 148 -5.65 26.77 -10.46
C SER A 148 -5.49 27.70 -9.25
N LEU A 149 -5.29 27.13 -8.06
CA LEU A 149 -4.98 27.88 -6.83
C LEU A 149 -3.51 28.36 -6.77
N ASN A 150 -2.76 28.17 -7.84
CA ASN A 150 -1.36 28.52 -7.98
C ASN A 150 -0.49 27.90 -6.87
N VAL A 151 -0.82 26.69 -6.42
CA VAL A 151 -0.09 25.96 -5.36
C VAL A 151 1.33 25.60 -5.79
N SER A 152 1.61 25.58 -7.10
CA SER A 152 2.96 25.44 -7.65
C SER A 152 3.94 26.50 -7.13
N ARG A 153 3.47 27.66 -6.64
CA ARG A 153 4.31 28.65 -5.95
C ARG A 153 5.01 28.09 -4.71
N PHE A 154 4.46 27.03 -4.10
CA PHE A 154 5.06 26.38 -2.95
C PHE A 154 6.12 25.33 -3.30
N ASN A 155 6.28 24.99 -4.59
CA ASN A 155 7.28 24.01 -5.04
C ASN A 155 8.71 24.40 -4.61
N HIS A 156 9.02 25.69 -4.58
CA HIS A 156 10.34 26.19 -4.19
C HIS A 156 10.62 26.02 -2.67
N TYR A 157 9.60 25.75 -1.83
CA TYR A 157 9.80 25.43 -0.41
C TYR A 157 9.93 23.93 -0.14
N ILE A 158 9.74 23.07 -1.15
CA ILE A 158 9.84 21.61 -0.98
C ILE A 158 11.03 21.07 -1.77
N ASN A 159 11.35 21.67 -2.91
CA ASN A 159 12.52 21.29 -3.69
C ASN A 159 13.82 21.75 -3.00
N PHE A 160 14.73 20.80 -2.83
CA PHE A 160 16.07 21.04 -2.31
C PHE A 160 17.02 21.26 -3.49
N GLY A 161 17.53 22.49 -3.66
CA GLY A 161 18.49 22.83 -4.72
C GLY A 161 17.86 23.25 -6.06
N ASN A 162 18.71 23.47 -7.06
CA ASN A 162 18.35 23.95 -8.41
C ASN A 162 18.22 22.79 -9.42
N ASP A 163 17.74 21.63 -8.99
CA ASP A 163 17.75 20.43 -9.84
C ASP A 163 16.56 20.36 -10.81
N LYS A 164 16.85 19.80 -12.00
CA LYS A 164 15.89 19.61 -13.11
C LYS A 164 14.77 18.60 -12.80
N ASN A 165 14.89 17.84 -11.71
CA ASN A 165 13.88 16.88 -11.24
C ASN A 165 12.98 17.48 -10.14
N SER A 166 12.59 18.75 -10.28
CA SER A 166 11.75 19.43 -9.30
C SER A 166 10.38 18.76 -9.18
N ILE A 167 9.98 18.42 -7.96
CA ILE A 167 8.65 17.90 -7.66
C ILE A 167 7.63 19.03 -7.84
N ASP A 168 6.63 18.81 -8.71
CA ASP A 168 5.48 19.70 -8.84
C ASP A 168 4.38 19.27 -7.86
N LEU A 169 4.11 20.09 -6.84
CA LEU A 169 3.26 19.73 -5.72
C LEU A 169 1.83 19.34 -6.13
N PRO A 170 1.14 20.07 -7.03
CA PRO A 170 -0.14 19.64 -7.58
C PRO A 170 -0.11 18.27 -8.27
N VAL A 171 0.96 17.96 -9.01
CA VAL A 171 1.12 16.66 -9.68
C VAL A 171 1.36 15.55 -8.66
N ALA A 172 2.23 15.79 -7.67
CA ALA A 172 2.51 14.84 -6.61
C ALA A 172 1.24 14.51 -5.82
N VAL A 173 0.49 15.52 -5.37
CA VAL A 173 -0.76 15.32 -4.64
C VAL A 173 -1.81 14.61 -5.50
N GLY A 174 -1.97 14.98 -6.77
CA GLY A 174 -2.87 14.27 -7.68
C GLY A 174 -2.51 12.79 -7.87
N TRP A 175 -1.22 12.47 -7.95
CA TRP A 175 -0.72 11.10 -8.04
C TRP A 175 -0.96 10.32 -6.74
N VAL A 176 -0.71 10.93 -5.58
CA VAL A 176 -0.99 10.33 -4.27
C VAL A 176 -2.49 10.00 -4.15
N ILE A 177 -3.37 10.94 -4.47
CA ILE A 177 -4.83 10.73 -4.42
C ILE A 177 -5.26 9.62 -5.38
N THR A 178 -4.76 9.63 -6.61
CA THR A 178 -5.04 8.55 -7.58
C THR A 178 -4.62 7.19 -7.02
N THR A 179 -3.45 7.12 -6.39
CA THR A 179 -2.91 5.87 -5.85
C THR A 179 -3.70 5.39 -4.64
N ILE A 180 -4.06 6.29 -3.72
CA ILE A 180 -4.85 5.99 -2.51
C ILE A 180 -6.24 5.48 -2.90
N ILE A 181 -6.94 6.21 -3.78
CA ILE A 181 -8.28 5.82 -4.22
C ILE A 181 -8.23 4.53 -5.04
N GLY A 182 -7.23 4.40 -5.93
CA GLY A 182 -7.01 3.17 -6.70
C GLY A 182 -6.74 1.96 -5.79
N LEU A 183 -5.93 2.14 -4.75
CA LEU A 183 -5.65 1.11 -3.74
C LEU A 183 -6.90 0.75 -2.93
N PHE A 184 -7.72 1.74 -2.56
CA PHE A 184 -9.00 1.50 -1.89
C PHE A 184 -9.92 0.62 -2.75
N PHE A 185 -10.11 0.96 -4.03
CA PHE A 185 -10.93 0.14 -4.93
C PHE A 185 -10.32 -1.23 -5.20
N PHE A 186 -8.99 -1.34 -5.24
CA PHE A 186 -8.31 -2.62 -5.33
C PHE A 186 -8.63 -3.52 -4.13
N VAL A 187 -8.55 -2.98 -2.91
CA VAL A 187 -8.95 -3.71 -1.71
C VAL A 187 -10.44 -4.08 -1.74
N GLN A 188 -11.32 -3.19 -2.20
CA GLN A 188 -12.75 -3.51 -2.33
C GLN A 188 -13.03 -4.63 -3.34
N ALA A 189 -12.27 -4.67 -4.44
CA ALA A 189 -12.33 -5.76 -5.40
C ALA A 189 -11.91 -7.08 -4.74
N LEU A 190 -10.81 -7.10 -3.97
CA LEU A 190 -10.40 -8.29 -3.20
C LEU A 190 -11.47 -8.72 -2.18
N ASN A 191 -12.03 -7.76 -1.45
CA ASN A 191 -13.09 -8.00 -0.47
C ASN A 191 -14.31 -8.69 -1.09
N THR A 192 -14.67 -8.27 -2.30
CA THR A 192 -15.78 -8.83 -3.10
C THR A 192 -15.54 -10.29 -3.48
N VAL A 193 -14.29 -10.67 -3.78
CA VAL A 193 -13.93 -12.08 -4.04
C VAL A 193 -14.11 -12.94 -2.79
N ASN A 194 -14.07 -12.32 -1.60
CA ASN A 194 -14.27 -12.94 -0.28
C ASN A 194 -13.17 -13.94 0.08
N LEU A 195 -11.91 -13.52 -0.13
CA LEU A 195 -10.74 -14.27 0.30
C LEU A 195 -10.32 -13.75 1.67
N THR A 196 -10.77 -14.40 2.74
CA THR A 196 -10.64 -13.93 4.14
C THR A 196 -9.25 -13.40 4.50
N VAL A 197 -8.18 -14.09 4.06
CA VAL A 197 -6.80 -13.66 4.32
C VAL A 197 -6.47 -12.36 3.59
N LEU A 198 -6.83 -12.26 2.31
CA LEU A 198 -6.59 -11.06 1.51
C LEU A 198 -7.47 -9.90 2.00
N ASN A 199 -8.69 -10.16 2.48
CA ASN A 199 -9.58 -9.15 3.03
C ASN A 199 -9.00 -8.53 4.31
N LYS A 200 -8.40 -9.35 5.19
CA LYS A 200 -7.72 -8.87 6.40
C LYS A 200 -6.52 -7.98 6.05
N ILE A 201 -5.69 -8.42 5.10
CA ILE A 201 -4.53 -7.64 4.64
C ILE A 201 -5.00 -6.33 4.01
N GLY A 202 -6.02 -6.38 3.15
CA GLY A 202 -6.58 -5.20 2.51
C GLY A 202 -7.18 -4.21 3.51
N ALA A 203 -7.93 -4.70 4.51
CA ALA A 203 -8.48 -3.87 5.57
C ALA A 203 -7.36 -3.20 6.39
N ALA A 204 -6.29 -3.93 6.71
CA ALA A 204 -5.11 -3.36 7.37
C ALA A 204 -4.50 -2.24 6.50
N ILE A 205 -4.29 -2.47 5.20
CA ILE A 205 -3.80 -1.47 4.26
C ILE A 205 -4.68 -0.21 4.26
N ILE A 206 -6.01 -0.35 4.21
CA ILE A 206 -6.93 0.80 4.32
C ILE A 206 -6.76 1.52 5.66
N GLY A 207 -6.62 0.78 6.76
CA GLY A 207 -6.37 1.37 8.08
C GLY A 207 -5.06 2.15 8.18
N TYR A 208 -4.05 1.80 7.37
CA TYR A 208 -2.79 2.54 7.28
C TYR A 208 -2.87 3.80 6.40
N LEU A 209 -3.85 3.90 5.49
CA LEU A 209 -3.96 5.05 4.58
C LEU A 209 -4.06 6.41 5.30
N PRO A 210 -4.92 6.59 6.32
CA PRO A 210 -4.97 7.84 7.08
C PRO A 210 -3.62 8.23 7.69
N LEU A 211 -2.87 7.27 8.22
CA LEU A 211 -1.56 7.51 8.82
C LEU A 211 -0.55 8.01 7.78
N VAL A 212 -0.53 7.39 6.59
CA VAL A 212 0.35 7.80 5.50
C VAL A 212 0.01 9.21 5.00
N VAL A 213 -1.29 9.54 4.90
CA VAL A 213 -1.73 10.89 4.52
C VAL A 213 -1.32 11.91 5.57
N SER A 214 -1.61 11.66 6.84
CA SER A 214 -1.22 12.54 7.95
C SER A 214 0.30 12.75 8.00
N ALA A 215 1.08 11.68 7.85
CA ALA A 215 2.53 11.73 7.81
C ALA A 215 3.03 12.59 6.64
N GLY A 216 2.45 12.42 5.44
CA GLY A 216 2.75 13.25 4.28
C GLY A 216 2.45 14.73 4.50
N ILE A 217 1.32 15.05 5.16
CA ILE A 217 0.93 16.42 5.51
C ILE A 217 1.91 17.02 6.54
N ILE A 218 2.24 16.29 7.61
CA ILE A 218 3.18 16.73 8.65
C ILE A 218 4.55 17.03 8.03
N LEU A 219 5.06 16.13 7.20
CA LEU A 219 6.33 16.32 6.51
C LEU A 219 6.28 17.55 5.60
N ALA A 220 5.23 17.70 4.79
CA ALA A 220 5.07 18.85 3.91
C ALA A 220 5.03 20.18 4.67
N LEU A 221 4.26 20.25 5.77
CA LEU A 221 4.19 21.43 6.64
C LEU A 221 5.53 21.73 7.30
N GLY A 222 6.27 20.71 7.75
CA GLY A 222 7.60 20.86 8.31
C GLY A 222 8.61 21.44 7.32
N LEU A 223 8.63 20.91 6.10
CA LEU A 223 9.49 21.39 5.02
C LEU A 223 9.14 22.84 4.63
N ILE A 224 7.86 23.13 4.41
CA ILE A 224 7.39 24.46 4.03
C ILE A 224 7.66 25.45 5.18
N GLY A 225 7.27 25.11 6.41
CA GLY A 225 7.43 25.94 7.59
C GLY A 225 8.90 26.23 7.90
N GLY A 226 9.77 25.22 7.86
CA GLY A 226 11.20 25.39 8.06
C GLY A 226 11.83 26.33 7.04
N ASN A 227 11.48 26.20 5.76
CA ASN A 227 11.98 27.08 4.71
C ASN A 227 11.40 28.51 4.79
N LEU A 228 10.13 28.67 5.18
CA LEU A 228 9.51 29.99 5.38
C LEU A 228 10.16 30.73 6.55
N LEU A 229 10.33 30.06 7.69
CA LEU A 229 10.93 30.64 8.87
C LEU A 229 12.40 31.01 8.65
N ALA A 230 13.15 30.16 7.93
CA ALA A 230 14.52 30.49 7.53
C ALA A 230 14.60 31.78 6.69
N LYS A 231 13.70 31.94 5.71
CA LYS A 231 13.66 33.17 4.90
C LYS A 231 13.30 34.39 5.74
N PHE A 232 12.36 34.25 6.67
CA PHE A 232 11.99 35.34 7.57
C PHE A 232 13.16 35.76 8.47
N ILE A 233 13.88 34.80 9.04
CA ILE A 233 15.07 35.05 9.88
C ILE A 233 16.20 35.68 9.06
N ARG A 234 16.48 35.19 7.84
CA ARG A 234 17.47 35.81 6.94
C ARG A 234 17.14 37.28 6.69
N LYS A 235 15.86 37.58 6.42
CA LYS A 235 15.41 38.95 6.14
C LYS A 235 15.44 39.86 7.37
N SER A 236 15.06 39.35 8.53
CA SER A 236 14.94 40.16 9.76
C SER A 236 16.27 40.35 10.49
N THR A 237 17.14 39.35 10.49
CA THR A 237 18.38 39.35 11.28
C THR A 237 19.63 39.52 10.41
N GLY A 238 19.55 39.23 9.11
CA GLY A 238 20.71 39.20 8.21
C GLY A 238 21.67 38.02 8.45
N ASN A 239 21.42 37.18 9.45
CA ASN A 239 22.28 36.05 9.80
C ASN A 239 21.84 34.76 9.08
N ASN A 240 22.63 34.34 8.08
CA ASN A 240 22.37 33.13 7.30
C ASN A 240 22.43 31.85 8.16
N THR A 241 23.41 31.77 9.05
CA THR A 241 23.64 30.59 9.89
C THR A 241 22.47 30.34 10.84
N LEU A 242 21.96 31.40 11.48
CA LEU A 242 20.80 31.28 12.37
C LEU A 242 19.56 30.75 11.63
N ALA A 243 19.32 31.24 10.43
CA ALA A 243 18.22 30.77 9.60
C ALA A 243 18.37 29.32 9.16
N GLU A 244 19.59 28.89 8.81
CA GLU A 244 19.89 27.50 8.47
C GLU A 244 19.61 26.57 9.66
N VAL A 245 20.04 26.96 10.86
CA VAL A 245 19.82 26.19 12.10
C VAL A 245 18.33 26.01 12.39
N VAL A 246 17.54 27.08 12.33
CA VAL A 246 16.09 26.99 12.56
C VAL A 246 15.39 26.14 11.51
N LYS A 247 15.80 26.23 10.23
CA LYS A 247 15.31 25.36 9.17
C LYS A 247 15.54 23.89 9.52
N PHE A 248 16.78 23.54 9.82
CA PHE A 248 17.16 22.16 10.11
C PHE A 248 16.44 21.63 11.35
N LEU A 249 16.32 22.43 12.41
CA LEU A 249 15.57 22.06 13.62
C LEU A 249 14.12 21.70 13.30
N LEU A 250 13.41 22.53 12.52
CA LEU A 250 12.03 22.25 12.16
C LEU A 250 11.87 21.03 11.25
N ILE A 251 12.77 20.84 10.30
CA ILE A 251 12.75 19.66 9.42
C ILE A 251 12.99 18.41 10.25
N ILE A 252 13.95 18.42 11.17
CA ILE A 252 14.21 17.30 12.09
C ILE A 252 12.95 17.00 12.88
N VAL A 253 12.34 17.99 13.54
CA VAL A 253 11.09 17.81 14.32
C VAL A 253 9.99 17.19 13.45
N ALA A 254 9.79 17.69 12.23
CA ALA A 254 8.78 17.17 11.33
C ALA A 254 9.05 15.73 10.88
N VAL A 255 10.32 15.37 10.63
CA VAL A 255 10.72 13.99 10.33
C VAL A 255 10.40 13.07 11.50
N PHE A 256 10.76 13.44 12.74
CA PHE A 256 10.43 12.66 13.93
C PHE A 256 8.92 12.50 14.11
N MET A 257 8.15 13.59 13.98
CA MET A 257 6.68 13.53 14.04
C MET A 257 6.08 12.66 12.92
N THR A 258 6.67 12.68 11.72
CA THR A 258 6.25 11.84 10.60
C THR A 258 6.48 10.35 10.90
N LEU A 259 7.64 10.01 11.49
CA LEU A 259 7.96 8.64 11.88
C LEU A 259 7.03 8.13 12.99
N ASP A 260 6.74 8.97 13.98
CA ASP A 260 5.79 8.64 15.05
C ASP A 260 4.37 8.44 14.49
N GLN A 261 3.92 9.31 13.58
CA GLN A 261 2.63 9.22 12.90
C GLN A 261 2.48 7.94 12.06
N LEU A 262 3.58 7.44 11.49
CA LEU A 262 3.62 6.17 10.76
C LEU A 262 3.67 4.94 11.68
N ASN A 263 3.65 5.14 13.00
CA ASN A 263 3.89 4.12 14.02
C ASN A 263 5.23 3.38 13.82
N PHE A 264 6.23 4.03 13.19
CA PHE A 264 7.51 3.40 12.94
C PHE A 264 8.36 3.44 14.20
N ALA A 265 8.46 2.31 14.90
CA ALA A 265 9.28 2.16 16.11
C ALA A 265 9.11 3.33 17.10
N GLN A 266 7.85 3.70 17.41
CA GLN A 266 7.51 4.92 18.17
C GLN A 266 8.33 5.08 19.45
N SER A 267 8.54 4.00 20.21
CA SER A 267 9.36 4.04 21.43
C SER A 267 10.80 4.49 21.13
N ILE A 268 11.42 3.92 20.09
CA ILE A 268 12.78 4.26 19.68
C ILE A 268 12.84 5.71 19.19
N VAL A 269 11.88 6.12 18.35
CA VAL A 269 11.80 7.48 17.81
C VAL A 269 11.60 8.52 18.91
N ASN A 270 10.69 8.27 19.85
CA ASN A 270 10.40 9.17 20.96
C ASN A 270 11.58 9.27 21.94
N VAL A 271 12.25 8.16 22.26
CA VAL A 271 13.47 8.17 23.08
C VAL A 271 14.58 8.94 22.37
N ALA A 272 14.82 8.69 21.08
CA ALA A 272 15.84 9.41 20.32
C ALA A 272 15.54 10.93 20.29
N PHE A 273 14.29 11.32 20.07
CA PHE A 273 13.87 12.71 20.09
C PHE A 273 14.09 13.38 21.46
N LEU A 274 13.66 12.72 22.54
CA LEU A 274 13.88 13.18 23.92
C LEU A 274 15.36 13.32 24.26
N LEU A 275 16.20 12.36 23.83
CA LEU A 275 17.64 12.41 24.03
C LEU A 275 18.29 13.56 23.25
N ILE A 276 17.90 13.79 21.99
CA ILE A 276 18.40 14.89 21.17
C ILE A 276 17.99 16.24 21.77
N LEU A 277 16.71 16.42 22.08
CA LEU A 277 16.23 17.64 22.71
C LEU A 277 16.86 17.85 24.09
N GLY A 278 17.02 16.78 24.87
CA GLY A 278 17.71 16.81 26.16
C GLY A 278 19.16 17.26 26.01
N ALA A 279 19.90 16.72 25.06
CA ALA A 279 21.28 17.11 24.78
C ALA A 279 21.37 18.58 24.35
N ILE A 280 20.46 19.04 23.48
CA ILE A 280 20.37 20.46 23.06
C ILE A 280 20.07 21.34 24.27
N ALA A 281 19.09 20.97 25.11
CA ALA A 281 18.72 21.73 26.30
C ALA A 281 19.90 21.85 27.28
N VAL A 282 20.64 20.77 27.51
CA VAL A 282 21.86 20.77 28.35
C VAL A 282 22.95 21.65 27.74
N ALA A 283 23.19 21.55 26.43
CA ALA A 283 24.16 22.40 25.74
C ALA A 283 23.80 23.89 25.86
N PHE A 284 22.52 24.24 25.68
CA PHE A 284 22.01 25.59 25.89
C PHE A 284 22.18 26.06 27.34
N ALA A 285 21.83 25.22 28.31
CA ALA A 285 21.97 25.53 29.73
C ALA A 285 23.44 25.81 30.11
N ILE A 286 24.39 25.04 29.56
CA ILE A 286 25.83 25.25 29.79
C ILE A 286 26.31 26.54 29.10
N ALA A 287 25.92 26.75 27.85
CA ALA A 287 26.31 27.93 27.07
C ALA A 287 25.84 29.23 27.72
N PHE A 288 24.58 29.30 28.17
CA PHE A 288 24.03 30.46 28.87
C PHE A 288 24.50 30.56 30.32
N GLY A 289 24.62 29.44 31.04
CA GLY A 289 25.03 29.42 32.45
C GLY A 289 26.48 29.88 32.62
N ILE A 290 27.43 29.18 32.00
CA ILE A 290 28.86 29.49 32.16
C ILE A 290 29.24 30.67 31.26
N GLY A 291 28.81 30.68 30.00
CA GLY A 291 29.14 31.74 29.03
C GLY A 291 28.45 33.07 29.32
N GLY A 292 27.24 33.06 29.90
CA GLY A 292 26.48 34.26 30.22
C GLY A 292 26.82 34.90 31.57
N LYS A 293 27.55 34.20 32.45
CA LYS A 293 27.92 34.69 33.80
C LYS A 293 28.51 36.10 33.78
N SER A 294 29.51 36.32 32.92
CA SER A 294 30.21 37.62 32.82
C SER A 294 29.30 38.74 32.29
N PHE A 295 28.34 38.41 31.43
CA PHE A 295 27.36 39.37 30.93
C PHE A 295 26.33 39.74 32.01
N ALA A 296 25.82 38.75 32.74
CA ALA A 296 24.89 38.95 33.85
C ALA A 296 25.52 39.83 34.94
N GLU A 297 26.78 39.54 35.32
CA GLU A 297 27.55 40.35 36.26
C GLU A 297 27.61 41.82 35.84
N LYS A 298 28.00 42.11 34.59
CA LYS A 298 28.07 43.49 34.07
C LYS A 298 26.72 44.21 34.07
N GLN A 299 25.63 43.52 33.77
CA GLN A 299 24.30 44.15 33.75
C GLN A 299 23.75 44.39 35.16
N LEU A 300 23.97 43.46 36.09
CA LEU A 300 23.65 43.65 37.51
C LEU A 300 24.43 44.84 38.08
N GLN A 301 25.72 44.97 37.74
CA GLN A 301 26.56 46.07 38.20
C GLN A 301 26.08 47.42 37.64
N LYS A 302 25.70 47.49 36.36
CA LYS A 302 25.09 48.72 35.78
C LYS A 302 23.78 49.08 36.45
N LEU A 303 22.96 48.10 36.79
CA LEU A 303 21.69 48.32 37.48
C LEU A 303 21.93 48.84 38.90
N SER A 304 22.86 48.22 39.64
CA SER A 304 23.29 48.68 40.97
C SER A 304 23.74 50.13 40.93
N ASN A 305 24.63 50.47 40.00
CA ASN A 305 25.16 51.83 39.87
C ASN A 305 24.09 52.86 39.48
N LYS A 306 23.04 52.44 38.77
CA LYS A 306 21.93 53.32 38.40
C LYS A 306 21.01 53.58 39.60
N ILE A 307 20.76 52.56 40.41
CA ILE A 307 19.97 52.66 41.65
C ILE A 307 20.69 53.54 42.67
N GLU A 308 22.00 53.40 42.84
CA GLU A 308 22.80 54.28 43.71
C GLU A 308 22.72 55.75 43.27
N LYS A 309 22.85 56.02 41.96
CA LYS A 309 22.72 57.40 41.44
C LYS A 309 21.33 58.00 41.62
N GLU A 310 20.26 57.21 41.45
CA GLU A 310 18.89 57.67 41.72
C GLU A 310 18.65 57.92 43.22
N SER A 311 19.19 57.07 44.09
CA SER A 311 19.14 57.24 45.55
C SER A 311 19.83 58.52 46.02
N ASP A 312 21.04 58.81 45.51
CA ASP A 312 21.80 60.01 45.85
C ASP A 312 21.16 61.30 45.30
N SER A 313 20.45 61.21 44.17
CA SER A 313 19.75 62.36 43.59
C SER A 313 18.49 62.78 44.37
N ASN A 314 17.80 61.81 45.00
CA ASN A 314 16.61 62.08 45.82
C ASN A 314 16.95 62.62 47.23
N HIS A 315 18.17 62.42 47.72
CA HIS A 315 18.62 62.98 48.99
C HIS A 315 18.96 64.49 48.92
N ASN A 316 19.11 65.05 47.71
CA ASN A 316 19.49 66.45 47.49
C ASN A 316 18.30 67.36 47.10
N GLN A 317 17.05 66.88 47.19
CA GLN A 317 15.83 67.64 46.85
C GLN A 317 14.88 67.89 48.04
N PHE A 318 15.32 67.67 49.28
CA PHE A 318 14.60 68.06 50.51
C PHE A 318 15.45 68.98 51.38
#